data_AF-A0AAW3AJ26-F1
#
_entry.id   AF-A0AAW3AJ26-F1
#
_cell.length_a   1.000
_cell.length_b   1.000
_cell.length_c   1.000
_cell.angle_alpha   90.00
_cell.angle_beta   90.00
_cell.angle_gamma   90.00
#
_symmetry.space_group_name_H-M   'P 1'
#
loop_
_entity.id
_entity.type
_entity.pdbx_description
1 polymer ?
#
loop_
_entity_poly.entity_id
_entity_poly.type
_entity_poly.pdbx_seq_one_letter_code
_entity_poly.pdbx_strand_id
1 'polypeptide(L)'
;MTPKPKTGSKASPAPVEAERGCGEDHATAPVVEAAEVATERAPTAGAAEPAAPVPVVGSTTEMYSQLQGILSVDGNLVNHYLPQVLQLVQAAESAETPILLRVKFLEFVGQHVTAVRDNNALRKIVTSLVKIVGGADNTPQLLTAAVQAFAGLGPVSVVDKNWEYLAREGADVLMQVMVDRDAFPESVCQAASKSLDSLTSSAFRSVLAKLLHWLSLDREEDDEVQVQKERHMALTRLTRLVMAPSYRKHWTEETQLYAEPLLQRVLSTVDAREFAQLARVTAHLPINHDKGNLPLLDWYVKTHRLSDDRHVEAVAIIGRFVASSVEYDLYPALEAAGITSRDIDASSNRSVDVAKVVLLASRIATAEAAEKLYPYVYGQVVSMMSDMRGTLTAANLITVEVFLFAAVALARKRSAEALQQLNDTSFNASATAAAQAAADMYKQVVFAVKKAAQSKEADAADANAVASLNNIKTITEAFAAKRLPLGEIKESWMRATNSIPVAKRNREDSHGTMPPVHGVQSLSRAAKKRSPSQKAPDRKRARDDHKSHNSDRLSRRGGRR
;
A
#
# COMPACT_ATOMS: atom_id res chain seq x y z
N MET A 1 -28.47 51.74 -19.41
CA MET A 1 -27.46 51.58 -20.48
C MET A 1 -26.07 51.72 -19.88
N THR A 2 -25.11 50.93 -20.36
CA THR A 2 -23.69 50.81 -19.93
C THR A 2 -22.75 51.53 -20.94
N PRO A 3 -21.39 51.58 -20.79
CA PRO A 3 -20.48 51.09 -19.73
C PRO A 3 -19.31 52.03 -19.26
N LYS A 4 -18.72 51.63 -18.11
CA LYS A 4 -17.34 51.68 -17.52
C LYS A 4 -16.15 52.60 -17.98
N PRO A 5 -15.14 52.83 -17.08
CA PRO A 5 -13.96 53.73 -17.24
C PRO A 5 -12.57 53.01 -17.37
N LYS A 6 -11.45 53.78 -17.32
CA LYS A 6 -10.06 53.29 -17.12
C LYS A 6 -9.18 54.27 -16.28
N THR A 7 -8.13 53.73 -15.67
CA THR A 7 -7.03 54.40 -14.93
C THR A 7 -5.65 53.95 -15.46
N GLY A 8 -4.55 54.68 -15.20
CA GLY A 8 -3.19 54.14 -15.46
C GLY A 8 -1.99 55.11 -15.51
N SER A 9 -0.83 54.65 -15.03
CA SER A 9 0.51 55.29 -14.97
C SER A 9 1.55 54.23 -14.53
N LYS A 10 2.89 54.37 -14.61
CA LYS A 10 3.78 55.50 -14.96
C LYS A 10 5.12 55.00 -15.57
N ALA A 11 5.70 55.81 -16.47
CA ALA A 11 7.12 56.05 -16.83
C ALA A 11 8.30 55.06 -16.52
N SER A 12 9.24 55.00 -17.48
CA SER A 12 10.50 54.19 -17.61
C SER A 12 11.79 54.96 -17.16
N PRO A 13 13.07 54.64 -17.53
CA PRO A 13 13.80 53.39 -17.93
C PRO A 13 15.20 53.18 -17.21
N ALA A 14 16.08 52.29 -17.72
CA ALA A 14 17.36 51.76 -17.17
C ALA A 14 18.66 52.63 -17.36
N PRO A 15 19.85 52.26 -16.80
CA PRO A 15 20.92 51.47 -17.53
C PRO A 15 21.86 50.56 -16.65
N VAL A 16 22.39 49.39 -17.09
CA VAL A 16 23.71 49.02 -17.75
C VAL A 16 24.89 48.54 -16.83
N GLU A 17 25.36 47.30 -17.12
CA GLU A 17 26.69 46.60 -16.98
C GLU A 17 27.66 46.73 -15.77
N ALA A 18 28.14 45.55 -15.29
CA ALA A 18 29.54 45.27 -14.90
C ALA A 18 29.83 43.73 -14.82
N GLU A 19 31.04 43.29 -15.16
CA GLU A 19 31.50 41.87 -15.17
C GLU A 19 32.24 41.44 -13.88
N ARG A 20 32.56 40.12 -13.81
CA ARG A 20 33.51 39.41 -12.91
C ARG A 20 32.99 39.10 -11.49
N GLY A 21 33.39 38.01 -10.83
CA GLY A 21 34.28 36.91 -11.22
C GLY A 21 34.38 35.85 -10.10
N CYS A 22 35.03 34.71 -10.37
CA CYS A 22 35.15 33.61 -9.39
C CYS A 22 36.02 33.98 -8.17
N GLY A 23 35.69 33.42 -7.00
CA GLY A 23 36.51 33.47 -5.80
C GLY A 23 35.99 32.51 -4.72
N GLU A 24 36.75 31.44 -4.45
CA GLU A 24 36.51 30.53 -3.32
C GLU A 24 37.22 31.08 -2.08
N ASP A 25 36.48 31.45 -1.03
CA ASP A 25 37.08 31.83 0.25
C ASP A 25 37.05 30.66 1.25
N HIS A 26 38.21 30.00 1.39
CA HIS A 26 38.46 29.04 2.46
C HIS A 26 38.66 29.77 3.80
N ALA A 27 37.69 29.64 4.71
CA ALA A 27 37.86 30.06 6.10
C ALA A 27 38.65 29.00 6.90
N THR A 28 39.95 29.21 7.07
CA THR A 28 40.80 28.41 7.98
C THR A 28 40.58 28.80 9.44
N ALA A 29 40.47 27.79 10.31
CA ALA A 29 40.48 27.92 11.77
C ALA A 29 41.44 26.85 12.35
N PRO A 30 42.01 27.06 13.55
CA PRO A 30 43.38 26.65 13.81
C PRO A 30 43.58 25.18 14.18
N VAL A 31 44.75 24.66 13.82
CA VAL A 31 45.30 23.41 14.36
C VAL A 31 45.58 23.60 15.85
N VAL A 32 44.93 22.80 16.70
CA VAL A 32 45.32 22.63 18.10
C VAL A 32 46.00 21.28 18.22
N GLU A 33 47.28 21.33 18.57
CA GLU A 33 48.14 20.18 18.76
C GLU A 33 47.70 19.40 20.01
N ALA A 34 47.25 18.16 19.83
CA ALA A 34 46.85 17.27 20.92
C ALA A 34 47.94 16.22 21.15
N ALA A 35 48.49 16.20 22.37
CA ALA A 35 49.70 15.45 22.71
C ALA A 35 49.55 13.92 22.56
N GLU A 36 50.65 13.27 22.18
CA GLU A 36 50.77 11.81 22.17
C GLU A 36 50.57 11.22 23.57
N VAL A 37 49.56 10.35 23.72
CA VAL A 37 49.47 9.42 24.85
C VAL A 37 49.84 8.04 24.34
N ALA A 38 51.08 7.62 24.61
CA ALA A 38 51.57 6.29 24.29
C ALA A 38 50.69 5.23 24.99
N THR A 39 49.91 4.50 24.20
CA THR A 39 49.14 3.35 24.69
C THR A 39 49.86 2.08 24.26
N GLU A 40 50.37 1.35 25.25
CA GLU A 40 51.21 0.16 25.10
C GLU A 40 50.47 -0.95 24.32
N ARG A 41 50.92 -1.24 23.09
CA ARG A 41 50.38 -2.34 22.29
C ARG A 41 50.95 -3.67 22.80
N ALA A 42 50.08 -4.53 23.33
CA ALA A 42 50.38 -5.95 23.47
C ALA A 42 50.78 -6.54 22.10
N PRO A 43 51.76 -7.47 22.04
CA PRO A 43 52.30 -7.97 20.79
C PRO A 43 51.28 -8.85 20.08
N THR A 44 50.65 -8.29 19.04
CA THR A 44 49.94 -9.08 18.04
C THR A 44 50.99 -9.75 17.15
N ALA A 45 50.94 -11.08 17.07
CA ALA A 45 51.83 -11.85 16.21
C ALA A 45 51.75 -11.34 14.77
N GLY A 46 52.90 -11.19 14.12
CA GLY A 46 53.03 -10.40 12.89
C GLY A 46 52.09 -10.85 11.78
N ALA A 47 51.22 -9.94 11.35
CA ALA A 47 50.72 -9.98 9.98
C ALA A 47 51.91 -9.71 9.07
N ALA A 48 52.36 -10.75 8.35
CA ALA A 48 53.35 -10.59 7.30
C ALA A 48 52.85 -9.58 6.25
N GLU A 49 53.76 -8.87 5.60
CA GLU A 49 53.43 -8.13 4.38
C GLU A 49 52.67 -9.05 3.41
N PRO A 50 51.63 -8.57 2.72
CA PRO A 50 50.94 -9.38 1.75
C PRO A 50 51.94 -9.80 0.67
N ALA A 51 52.18 -11.12 0.57
CA ALA A 51 53.05 -11.67 -0.45
C ALA A 51 52.60 -11.14 -1.83
N ALA A 52 53.58 -10.74 -2.66
CA ALA A 52 53.29 -10.16 -3.96
C ALA A 52 52.26 -11.02 -4.74
N PRO A 53 51.21 -10.41 -5.33
CA PRO A 53 50.10 -11.16 -5.89
C PRO A 53 50.60 -12.18 -6.91
N VAL A 54 50.14 -13.42 -6.77
CA VAL A 54 50.57 -14.54 -7.62
C VAL A 54 50.22 -14.20 -9.07
N PRO A 55 51.18 -14.21 -10.02
CA PRO A 55 50.91 -13.76 -11.38
C PRO A 55 49.90 -14.68 -12.07
N VAL A 56 48.70 -14.17 -12.32
CA VAL A 56 47.64 -14.86 -13.05
C VAL A 56 47.80 -14.62 -14.55
N VAL A 57 48.14 -15.67 -15.28
CA VAL A 57 48.45 -15.66 -16.71
C VAL A 57 47.91 -16.94 -17.37
N GLY A 58 47.42 -16.83 -18.61
CA GLY A 58 46.92 -17.95 -19.40
C GLY A 58 45.71 -17.57 -20.25
N SER A 59 45.05 -18.57 -20.82
CA SER A 59 43.71 -18.44 -21.40
C SER A 59 42.67 -18.02 -20.35
N THR A 60 41.51 -17.54 -20.79
CA THR A 60 40.42 -17.11 -19.88
C THR A 60 39.93 -18.23 -18.95
N THR A 61 39.95 -19.48 -19.41
CA THR A 61 39.62 -20.65 -18.59
C THR A 61 40.67 -20.91 -17.50
N GLU A 62 41.97 -20.85 -17.85
CA GLU A 62 43.06 -21.02 -16.87
C GLU A 62 43.09 -19.87 -15.86
N MET A 63 42.88 -18.65 -16.33
CA MET A 63 42.73 -17.44 -15.52
C MET A 63 41.57 -17.57 -14.52
N TYR A 64 40.40 -18.03 -14.97
CA TYR A 64 39.26 -18.33 -14.11
C TYR A 64 39.62 -19.38 -13.05
N SER A 65 40.26 -20.49 -13.43
CA SER A 65 40.63 -21.56 -12.49
C SER A 65 41.63 -21.09 -11.43
N GLN A 66 42.64 -20.31 -11.83
CA GLN A 66 43.63 -19.71 -10.93
C GLN A 66 42.95 -18.72 -9.97
N LEU A 67 42.12 -17.81 -10.47
CA LEU A 67 41.39 -16.84 -9.66
C LEU A 67 40.39 -17.49 -8.70
N GLN A 68 39.68 -18.53 -9.13
CA GLN A 68 38.78 -19.30 -8.25
C GLN A 68 39.56 -19.94 -7.09
N GLY A 69 40.76 -20.46 -7.35
CA GLY A 69 41.65 -20.99 -6.31
C GLY A 69 42.13 -19.90 -5.33
N ILE A 70 42.48 -18.71 -5.81
CA ILE A 70 43.00 -17.62 -4.97
C ILE A 70 41.88 -16.96 -4.15
N LEU A 71 40.78 -16.55 -4.79
CA LEU A 71 39.72 -15.77 -4.13
C LEU A 71 38.77 -16.63 -3.27
N SER A 72 38.82 -17.96 -3.38
CA SER A 72 38.13 -18.84 -2.42
C SER A 72 38.85 -18.94 -1.06
N VAL A 73 40.13 -18.56 -0.99
CA VAL A 73 40.91 -18.48 0.26
C VAL A 73 40.75 -17.11 0.92
N ASP A 74 40.86 -16.02 0.15
CA ASP A 74 40.51 -14.67 0.59
C ASP A 74 39.88 -13.84 -0.56
N GLY A 75 38.58 -13.59 -0.44
CA GLY A 75 37.82 -12.80 -1.42
C GLY A 75 38.19 -11.30 -1.46
N ASN A 76 38.84 -10.76 -0.42
CA ASN A 76 39.27 -9.35 -0.40
C ASN A 76 40.41 -9.08 -1.38
N LEU A 77 41.16 -10.13 -1.75
CA LEU A 77 42.24 -10.06 -2.74
C LEU A 77 41.74 -9.72 -4.15
N VAL A 78 40.42 -9.72 -4.43
CA VAL A 78 39.85 -9.36 -5.73
C VAL A 78 40.39 -8.03 -6.28
N ASN A 79 40.70 -7.08 -5.39
CA ASN A 79 41.24 -5.77 -5.75
C ASN A 79 42.65 -5.82 -6.37
N HIS A 80 43.45 -6.85 -6.07
CA HIS A 80 44.75 -7.09 -6.70
C HIS A 80 44.65 -7.71 -8.10
N TYR A 81 43.49 -8.29 -8.45
CA TYR A 81 43.27 -9.05 -9.68
C TYR A 81 42.18 -8.45 -10.58
N LEU A 82 41.81 -7.18 -10.37
CA LEU A 82 40.78 -6.49 -11.16
C LEU A 82 41.01 -6.55 -12.68
N PRO A 83 42.24 -6.43 -13.23
CA PRO A 83 42.46 -6.56 -14.67
C PRO A 83 42.01 -7.92 -15.21
N GLN A 84 42.30 -9.00 -14.49
CA GLN A 84 41.91 -10.36 -14.86
C GLN A 84 40.41 -10.60 -14.67
N VAL A 85 39.81 -10.08 -13.58
CA VAL A 85 38.34 -10.12 -13.39
C VAL A 85 37.61 -9.40 -14.52
N LEU A 86 38.12 -8.25 -14.97
CA LEU A 86 37.56 -7.52 -16.12
C LEU A 86 37.71 -8.29 -17.45
N GLN A 87 38.81 -9.03 -17.64
CA GLN A 87 38.97 -9.91 -18.81
C GLN A 87 37.96 -11.07 -18.79
N LEU A 88 37.66 -11.67 -17.63
CA LEU A 88 36.61 -12.69 -17.51
C LEU A 88 35.22 -12.12 -17.85
N VAL A 89 34.91 -10.88 -17.43
CA VAL A 89 33.64 -10.21 -17.78
C VAL A 89 33.56 -9.92 -19.28
N GLN A 90 34.64 -9.44 -19.90
CA GLN A 90 34.69 -9.22 -21.35
C GLN A 90 34.57 -10.54 -22.13
N ALA A 91 35.18 -11.62 -21.64
CA ALA A 91 35.02 -12.95 -22.21
C ALA A 91 33.58 -13.47 -22.04
N ALA A 92 32.86 -13.11 -20.97
CA ALA A 92 31.44 -13.42 -20.81
C ALA A 92 30.52 -12.64 -21.77
N GLU A 93 30.92 -11.43 -22.18
CA GLU A 93 30.22 -10.62 -23.19
C GLU A 93 30.33 -11.25 -24.60
N SER A 94 31.49 -11.81 -24.96
CA SER A 94 31.71 -12.40 -26.30
C SER A 94 30.88 -13.66 -26.58
N ALA A 95 30.22 -13.68 -27.74
CA ALA A 95 29.50 -14.85 -28.26
C ALA A 95 30.44 -16.00 -28.69
N GLU A 96 31.74 -15.73 -28.87
CA GLU A 96 32.75 -16.75 -29.22
C GLU A 96 33.11 -17.65 -28.01
N THR A 97 32.91 -17.16 -26.79
CA THR A 97 33.18 -17.92 -25.57
C THR A 97 32.07 -18.98 -25.37
N PRO A 98 32.40 -20.24 -25.06
CA PRO A 98 31.39 -21.27 -24.74
C PRO A 98 30.42 -20.84 -23.64
N ILE A 99 29.12 -21.04 -23.85
CA ILE A 99 28.04 -20.57 -22.95
C ILE A 99 28.22 -20.99 -21.49
N LEU A 100 28.72 -22.20 -21.24
CA LEU A 100 29.01 -22.69 -19.88
C LEU A 100 30.11 -21.88 -19.18
N LEU A 101 31.15 -21.45 -19.92
CA LEU A 101 32.21 -20.60 -19.38
C LEU A 101 31.70 -19.18 -19.14
N ARG A 102 30.91 -18.62 -20.07
CA ARG A 102 30.28 -17.30 -19.89
C ARG A 102 29.43 -17.25 -18.62
N VAL A 103 28.60 -18.27 -18.38
CA VAL A 103 27.82 -18.42 -17.14
C VAL A 103 28.73 -18.50 -15.91
N LYS A 104 29.76 -19.35 -15.93
CA LYS A 104 30.69 -19.52 -14.79
C LYS A 104 31.48 -18.25 -14.46
N PHE A 105 31.89 -17.49 -15.47
CA PHE A 105 32.57 -16.21 -15.29
C PHE A 105 31.65 -15.19 -14.62
N LEU A 106 30.38 -15.09 -15.03
CA LEU A 106 29.40 -14.21 -14.39
C LEU A 106 29.04 -14.64 -12.95
N GLU A 107 28.87 -15.93 -12.70
CA GLU A 107 28.64 -16.47 -11.34
C GLU A 107 29.79 -16.08 -10.40
N PHE A 108 31.04 -16.24 -10.85
CA PHE A 108 32.24 -15.87 -10.09
C PHE A 108 32.34 -14.35 -9.86
N VAL A 109 32.06 -13.54 -10.88
CA VAL A 109 32.02 -12.07 -10.74
C VAL A 109 30.94 -11.66 -9.74
N GLY A 110 29.75 -12.26 -9.79
CA GLY A 110 28.67 -12.01 -8.84
C GLY A 110 29.02 -12.37 -7.38
N GLN A 111 29.85 -13.39 -7.16
CA GLN A 111 30.34 -13.75 -5.82
C GLN A 111 31.30 -12.69 -5.25
N HIS A 112 32.18 -12.11 -6.06
CA HIS A 112 33.26 -11.24 -5.60
C HIS A 112 33.05 -9.73 -5.81
N VAL A 113 32.06 -9.30 -6.60
CA VAL A 113 31.80 -7.87 -6.88
C VAL A 113 31.54 -7.04 -5.61
N THR A 114 31.00 -7.66 -4.56
CA THR A 114 30.78 -7.04 -3.23
C THR A 114 32.05 -6.54 -2.56
N ALA A 115 33.21 -7.12 -2.88
CA ALA A 115 34.52 -6.79 -2.31
C ALA A 115 35.34 -5.83 -3.19
N VAL A 116 34.87 -5.49 -4.39
CA VAL A 116 35.56 -4.55 -5.30
C VAL A 116 35.48 -3.11 -4.78
N ARG A 117 36.60 -2.39 -4.84
CA ARG A 117 36.75 -0.99 -4.35
C ARG A 117 37.27 -0.01 -5.41
N ASP A 118 37.14 -0.36 -6.70
CA ASP A 118 37.48 0.49 -7.84
C ASP A 118 36.21 0.86 -8.63
N ASN A 119 35.88 2.17 -8.66
CA ASN A 119 34.71 2.70 -9.36
C ASN A 119 34.74 2.45 -10.87
N ASN A 120 35.91 2.54 -11.51
CA ASN A 120 36.07 2.33 -12.95
C ASN A 120 35.94 0.85 -13.31
N ALA A 121 36.45 -0.05 -12.47
CA ALA A 121 36.21 -1.49 -12.62
C ALA A 121 34.72 -1.81 -12.45
N LEU A 122 34.06 -1.27 -11.41
CA LEU A 122 32.63 -1.44 -11.17
C LEU A 122 31.76 -0.93 -12.33
N ARG A 123 32.04 0.26 -12.88
CA ARG A 123 31.37 0.77 -14.09
C ARG A 123 31.48 -0.23 -15.24
N LYS A 124 32.69 -0.72 -15.54
CA LYS A 124 32.92 -1.68 -16.63
C LYS A 124 32.16 -2.99 -16.40
N ILE A 125 32.17 -3.52 -15.17
CA ILE A 125 31.40 -4.72 -14.80
C ILE A 125 29.90 -4.47 -15.06
N VAL A 126 29.34 -3.38 -14.53
CA VAL A 126 27.92 -3.04 -14.72
C VAL A 126 27.57 -2.82 -16.19
N THR A 127 28.39 -2.11 -16.96
CA THR A 127 28.17 -1.91 -18.40
C THR A 127 28.14 -3.23 -19.17
N SER A 128 29.07 -4.15 -18.93
CA SER A 128 29.04 -5.47 -19.59
C SER A 128 27.88 -6.34 -19.12
N LEU A 129 27.47 -6.27 -17.84
CA LEU A 129 26.25 -6.94 -17.36
C LEU A 129 24.99 -6.41 -18.08
N VAL A 130 24.87 -5.09 -18.23
CA VAL A 130 23.76 -4.47 -18.98
C VAL A 130 23.75 -4.91 -20.44
N LYS A 131 24.91 -4.93 -21.11
CA LYS A 131 25.02 -5.42 -22.50
C LYS A 131 24.64 -6.90 -22.64
N ILE A 132 24.96 -7.73 -21.66
CA ILE A 132 24.59 -9.16 -21.67
C ILE A 132 23.07 -9.32 -21.48
N VAL A 133 22.47 -8.52 -20.59
CA VAL A 133 21.01 -8.56 -20.34
C VAL A 133 20.20 -7.99 -21.52
N GLY A 134 20.65 -6.90 -22.14
CA GLY A 134 20.03 -6.28 -23.32
C GLY A 134 20.58 -6.78 -24.67
N GLY A 135 21.33 -7.88 -24.67
CA GLY A 135 21.97 -8.43 -25.86
C GLY A 135 21.05 -9.33 -26.68
N ALA A 136 21.53 -9.76 -27.85
CA ALA A 136 20.80 -10.69 -28.73
C ALA A 136 20.76 -12.15 -28.21
N ASP A 137 21.58 -12.49 -27.21
CA ASP A 137 21.64 -13.83 -26.62
C ASP A 137 20.65 -13.95 -25.46
N ASN A 138 19.50 -14.55 -25.73
CA ASN A 138 18.43 -14.73 -24.75
C ASN A 138 18.55 -16.03 -23.91
N THR A 139 19.74 -16.64 -23.84
CA THR A 139 19.94 -17.89 -23.09
C THR A 139 19.60 -17.72 -21.61
N PRO A 140 18.57 -18.42 -21.06
CA PRO A 140 18.05 -18.12 -19.73
C PRO A 140 19.08 -18.26 -18.60
N GLN A 141 20.03 -19.19 -18.70
CA GLN A 141 21.10 -19.40 -17.72
C GLN A 141 22.09 -18.23 -17.67
N LEU A 142 22.44 -17.67 -18.83
CA LEU A 142 23.34 -16.52 -18.95
C LEU A 142 22.68 -15.27 -18.38
N LEU A 143 21.45 -14.99 -18.79
CA LEU A 143 20.64 -13.89 -18.28
C LEU A 143 20.44 -14.01 -16.76
N THR A 144 20.16 -15.22 -16.26
CA THR A 144 20.04 -15.51 -14.81
C THR A 144 21.32 -15.17 -14.05
N ALA A 145 22.49 -15.58 -14.55
CA ALA A 145 23.77 -15.26 -13.91
C ALA A 145 24.07 -13.75 -13.94
N ALA A 146 23.75 -13.08 -15.06
CA ALA A 146 23.90 -11.64 -15.20
C ALA A 146 23.02 -10.86 -14.21
N VAL A 147 21.71 -11.17 -14.12
CA VAL A 147 20.81 -10.50 -13.15
C VAL A 147 21.14 -10.83 -11.70
N GLN A 148 21.76 -11.98 -11.42
CA GLN A 148 22.23 -12.31 -10.06
C GLN A 148 23.45 -11.48 -9.63
N ALA A 149 24.35 -11.13 -10.54
CA ALA A 149 25.54 -10.33 -10.23
C ALA A 149 25.19 -8.92 -9.72
N PHE A 150 24.09 -8.30 -10.19
CA PHE A 150 23.64 -6.98 -9.70
C PHE A 150 23.32 -6.94 -8.20
N ALA A 151 22.96 -8.07 -7.57
CA ALA A 151 22.71 -8.13 -6.13
C ALA A 151 23.95 -7.74 -5.30
N GLY A 152 25.15 -7.97 -5.83
CA GLY A 152 26.41 -7.65 -5.17
C GLY A 152 26.80 -6.16 -5.20
N LEU A 153 26.08 -5.31 -5.94
CA LEU A 153 26.33 -3.86 -5.98
C LEU A 153 25.86 -3.13 -4.72
N GLY A 154 24.99 -3.74 -3.91
CA GLY A 154 24.41 -3.12 -2.73
C GLY A 154 25.44 -2.72 -1.67
N PRO A 155 26.26 -3.67 -1.15
CA PRO A 155 27.32 -3.35 -0.19
C PRO A 155 28.32 -2.31 -0.69
N VAL A 156 28.62 -2.32 -1.99
CA VAL A 156 29.52 -1.37 -2.66
C VAL A 156 28.96 0.05 -2.63
N SER A 157 27.67 0.19 -2.93
CA SER A 157 26.96 1.48 -3.06
C SER A 157 26.76 2.22 -1.73
N VAL A 158 27.06 1.57 -0.60
CA VAL A 158 26.97 2.15 0.76
C VAL A 158 28.33 2.63 1.29
N VAL A 159 29.45 2.22 0.66
CA VAL A 159 30.81 2.61 1.09
C VAL A 159 31.13 4.07 0.74
N ASP A 160 30.69 4.55 -0.43
CA ASP A 160 30.89 5.92 -0.90
C ASP A 160 29.63 6.42 -1.61
N LYS A 161 29.20 7.64 -1.30
CA LYS A 161 28.09 8.34 -1.98
C LYS A 161 28.31 8.46 -3.48
N ASN A 162 29.57 8.60 -3.92
CA ASN A 162 29.94 8.61 -5.34
C ASN A 162 29.55 7.30 -6.06
N TRP A 163 29.28 6.22 -5.33
CA TRP A 163 29.00 4.89 -5.86
C TRP A 163 27.53 4.49 -5.70
N GLU A 164 26.71 5.30 -5.00
CA GLU A 164 25.28 5.05 -4.72
C GLU A 164 24.46 4.81 -6.00
N TYR A 165 24.86 5.46 -7.11
CA TYR A 165 24.24 5.29 -8.41
C TYR A 165 24.31 3.84 -8.94
N LEU A 166 25.32 3.04 -8.57
CA LEU A 166 25.47 1.67 -9.09
C LEU A 166 24.32 0.76 -8.64
N ALA A 167 23.89 0.85 -7.38
CA ALA A 167 22.70 0.15 -6.90
C ALA A 167 21.40 0.73 -7.47
N ARG A 168 21.35 2.04 -7.76
CA ARG A 168 20.19 2.68 -8.42
C ARG A 168 19.99 2.17 -9.85
N GLU A 169 21.06 2.12 -10.65
CA GLU A 169 21.01 1.60 -12.02
C GLU A 169 20.87 0.08 -12.05
N GLY A 170 21.50 -0.64 -11.11
CA GLY A 170 21.24 -2.06 -10.94
C GLY A 170 19.78 -2.38 -10.61
N ALA A 171 19.14 -1.58 -9.76
CA ALA A 171 17.71 -1.72 -9.48
C ALA A 171 16.84 -1.46 -10.72
N ASP A 172 17.20 -0.48 -11.56
CA ASP A 172 16.51 -0.16 -12.81
C ASP A 172 16.46 -1.37 -13.75
N VAL A 173 17.64 -1.92 -14.07
CA VAL A 173 17.80 -3.07 -14.96
C VAL A 173 17.01 -4.28 -14.44
N LEU A 174 17.07 -4.54 -13.13
CA LEU A 174 16.34 -5.64 -12.50
C LEU A 174 14.81 -5.44 -12.56
N MET A 175 14.32 -4.21 -12.41
CA MET A 175 12.90 -3.93 -12.56
C MET A 175 12.45 -3.99 -14.02
N GLN A 176 13.27 -3.53 -14.97
CA GLN A 176 12.96 -3.58 -16.40
C GLN A 176 12.83 -5.01 -16.91
N VAL A 177 13.75 -5.90 -16.52
CA VAL A 177 13.68 -7.34 -16.80
C VAL A 177 12.37 -7.96 -16.29
N MET A 178 11.82 -7.48 -15.17
CA MET A 178 10.56 -7.99 -14.60
C MET A 178 9.30 -7.37 -15.24
N VAL A 179 9.43 -6.23 -15.91
CA VAL A 179 8.36 -5.54 -16.65
C VAL A 179 8.21 -6.15 -18.04
N ASP A 180 9.32 -6.38 -18.74
CA ASP A 180 9.34 -6.94 -20.09
C ASP A 180 9.25 -8.47 -20.09
N ARG A 181 8.07 -8.97 -19.76
CA ARG A 181 7.75 -10.41 -19.74
C ARG A 181 7.68 -11.06 -21.12
N ASP A 182 7.71 -10.27 -22.18
CA ASP A 182 7.68 -10.75 -23.56
C ASP A 182 9.11 -11.01 -24.04
N ALA A 183 10.09 -10.20 -23.62
CA ALA A 183 11.52 -10.45 -23.85
C ALA A 183 12.14 -11.48 -22.88
N PHE A 184 11.74 -11.49 -21.60
CA PHE A 184 12.40 -12.29 -20.56
C PHE A 184 11.57 -13.49 -20.07
N PRO A 185 12.15 -14.70 -20.01
CA PRO A 185 11.46 -15.88 -19.49
C PRO A 185 11.26 -15.78 -17.97
N GLU A 186 10.16 -16.37 -17.47
CA GLU A 186 9.75 -16.31 -16.07
C GLU A 186 10.84 -16.70 -15.06
N SER A 187 11.76 -17.63 -15.40
CA SER A 187 12.90 -17.98 -14.55
C SER A 187 13.89 -16.82 -14.33
N VAL A 188 14.12 -16.01 -15.37
CA VAL A 188 14.97 -14.81 -15.31
C VAL A 188 14.23 -13.69 -14.56
N CYS A 189 12.94 -13.52 -14.78
CA CYS A 189 12.10 -12.58 -14.01
C CYS A 189 12.10 -12.91 -12.50
N GLN A 190 12.03 -14.19 -12.14
CA GLN A 190 12.15 -14.65 -10.76
C GLN A 190 13.56 -14.47 -10.19
N ALA A 191 14.61 -14.63 -10.99
CA ALA A 191 15.97 -14.34 -10.58
C ALA A 191 16.15 -12.83 -10.31
N ALA A 192 15.73 -11.97 -11.23
CA ALA A 192 15.79 -10.52 -11.08
C ALA A 192 15.00 -10.03 -9.86
N SER A 193 13.83 -10.60 -9.61
CA SER A 193 13.02 -10.36 -8.40
C SER A 193 13.77 -10.67 -7.11
N LYS A 194 14.51 -11.79 -7.06
CA LYS A 194 15.34 -12.16 -5.90
C LYS A 194 16.55 -11.24 -5.75
N SER A 195 17.23 -10.92 -6.86
CA SER A 195 18.34 -9.97 -6.86
C SER A 195 17.92 -8.59 -6.35
N LEU A 196 16.74 -8.11 -6.75
CA LEU A 196 16.19 -6.84 -6.30
C LEU A 196 15.87 -6.87 -4.79
N ASP A 197 15.35 -7.99 -4.27
CA ASP A 197 15.11 -8.15 -2.83
C ASP A 197 16.43 -8.14 -2.02
N SER A 198 17.49 -8.77 -2.54
CA SER A 198 18.84 -8.73 -1.95
C SER A 198 19.48 -7.34 -2.03
N LEU A 199 19.35 -6.67 -3.18
CA LEU A 199 19.85 -5.31 -3.40
C LEU A 199 19.11 -4.30 -2.50
N THR A 200 17.79 -4.45 -2.35
CA THR A 200 16.97 -3.67 -1.38
C THR A 200 17.47 -3.85 0.05
N SER A 201 17.85 -5.07 0.43
CA SER A 201 18.29 -5.39 1.79
C SER A 201 19.67 -4.81 2.12
N SER A 202 20.46 -4.43 1.12
CA SER A 202 21.84 -3.94 1.26
C SER A 202 22.03 -2.47 0.86
N ALA A 203 21.27 -1.95 -0.11
CA ALA A 203 21.27 -0.56 -0.57
C ALA A 203 19.83 0.02 -0.66
N PHE A 204 19.11 -0.04 0.47
CA PHE A 204 17.69 0.32 0.57
C PHE A 204 17.35 1.69 -0.02
N ARG A 205 18.15 2.72 0.30
CA ARG A 205 17.94 4.11 -0.17
C ARG A 205 18.01 4.22 -1.68
N SER A 206 18.99 3.57 -2.32
CA SER A 206 19.22 3.61 -3.76
C SER A 206 18.06 2.94 -4.53
N VAL A 207 17.57 1.80 -4.03
CA VAL A 207 16.38 1.13 -4.60
C VAL A 207 15.12 1.98 -4.40
N LEU A 208 14.92 2.54 -3.21
CA LEU A 208 13.81 3.44 -2.92
C LEU A 208 13.83 4.69 -3.83
N ALA A 209 15.01 5.27 -4.06
CA ALA A 209 15.20 6.40 -4.98
C ALA A 209 14.79 6.04 -6.42
N LYS A 210 15.19 4.86 -6.92
CA LYS A 210 14.78 4.43 -8.28
C LYS A 210 13.27 4.17 -8.36
N LEU A 211 12.68 3.53 -7.35
CA LEU A 211 11.22 3.29 -7.28
C LEU A 211 10.43 4.60 -7.29
N LEU A 212 10.85 5.62 -6.52
CA LEU A 212 10.19 6.92 -6.50
C LEU A 212 10.34 7.67 -7.83
N HIS A 213 11.49 7.53 -8.50
CA HIS A 213 11.71 8.09 -9.84
C HIS A 213 10.82 7.42 -10.90
N TRP A 214 10.65 6.09 -10.87
CA TRP A 214 9.72 5.37 -11.76
C TRP A 214 8.26 5.81 -11.60
N LEU A 215 7.88 6.37 -10.44
CA LEU A 215 6.55 6.94 -10.19
C LEU A 215 6.42 8.43 -10.57
N SER A 216 7.54 9.14 -10.73
CA SER A 216 7.55 10.57 -11.05
C SER A 216 7.15 10.84 -12.51
N LEU A 217 6.60 12.03 -12.78
CA LEU A 217 6.37 12.53 -14.14
C LEU A 217 7.62 13.19 -14.75
N ASP A 218 8.73 13.28 -13.99
CA ASP A 218 9.99 13.89 -14.42
C ASP A 218 10.80 12.93 -15.32
N ARG A 219 10.15 12.35 -16.34
CA ARG A 219 10.69 11.33 -17.26
C ARG A 219 10.63 11.82 -18.70
N GLU A 220 11.51 11.28 -19.53
CA GLU A 220 11.54 11.51 -20.98
C GLU A 220 10.30 10.85 -21.64
N GLU A 221 10.07 11.13 -22.93
CA GLU A 221 8.85 10.77 -23.68
C GLU A 221 8.70 9.25 -23.94
N ASP A 222 8.47 8.49 -22.86
CA ASP A 222 8.20 7.05 -22.87
C ASP A 222 6.76 6.72 -23.33
N ASP A 223 6.56 5.55 -23.95
CA ASP A 223 5.24 5.00 -24.30
C ASP A 223 4.34 4.88 -23.06
N GLU A 224 3.14 5.47 -23.10
CA GLU A 224 2.14 5.42 -22.01
C GLU A 224 1.89 4.00 -21.50
N VAL A 225 1.88 2.99 -22.37
CA VAL A 225 1.67 1.58 -22.01
C VAL A 225 2.83 1.06 -21.17
N GLN A 226 4.06 1.42 -21.54
CA GLN A 226 5.27 1.05 -20.80
C GLN A 226 5.34 1.77 -19.45
N VAL A 227 5.07 3.09 -19.44
CA VAL A 227 4.97 3.91 -18.23
C VAL A 227 3.96 3.31 -17.23
N GLN A 228 2.79 2.86 -17.70
CA GLN A 228 1.81 2.20 -16.83
C GLN A 228 2.29 0.87 -16.24
N LYS A 229 2.99 0.03 -17.02
CA LYS A 229 3.58 -1.23 -16.50
C LYS A 229 4.61 -0.95 -15.42
N GLU A 230 5.48 0.04 -15.64
CA GLU A 230 6.56 0.41 -14.73
C GLU A 230 6.03 1.06 -13.44
N ARG A 231 5.08 2.00 -13.54
CA ARG A 231 4.40 2.57 -12.37
C ARG A 231 3.69 1.50 -11.55
N HIS A 232 3.02 0.55 -12.20
CA HIS A 232 2.40 -0.59 -11.51
C HIS A 232 3.43 -1.47 -10.78
N MET A 233 4.57 -1.75 -11.40
CA MET A 233 5.69 -2.48 -10.78
C MET A 233 6.24 -1.70 -9.58
N ALA A 234 6.49 -0.40 -9.74
CA ALA A 234 7.04 0.47 -8.70
C ALA A 234 6.08 0.61 -7.51
N LEU A 235 4.77 0.83 -7.73
CA LEU A 235 3.75 0.85 -6.67
C LEU A 235 3.69 -0.48 -5.93
N THR A 236 3.77 -1.61 -6.64
CA THR A 236 3.75 -2.96 -6.05
C THR A 236 4.98 -3.20 -5.17
N ARG A 237 6.17 -2.84 -5.66
CA ARG A 237 7.43 -2.98 -4.92
C ARG A 237 7.50 -2.04 -3.72
N LEU A 238 7.14 -0.77 -3.90
CA LEU A 238 7.09 0.22 -2.84
C LEU A 238 6.08 -0.16 -1.73
N THR A 239 4.92 -0.69 -2.11
CA THR A 239 3.96 -1.27 -1.15
C THR A 239 4.62 -2.38 -0.33
N ARG A 240 5.40 -3.28 -0.95
CA ARG A 240 6.15 -4.29 -0.21
C ARG A 240 7.23 -3.68 0.70
N LEU A 241 7.93 -2.63 0.29
CA LEU A 241 8.95 -1.97 1.12
C LEU A 241 8.36 -1.36 2.40
N VAL A 242 7.18 -0.75 2.31
CA VAL A 242 6.51 -0.15 3.47
C VAL A 242 5.83 -1.20 4.35
N MET A 243 5.10 -2.14 3.75
CA MET A 243 4.20 -3.04 4.48
C MET A 243 4.88 -4.30 5.04
N ALA A 244 6.00 -4.74 4.46
CA ALA A 244 6.63 -6.00 4.88
C ALA A 244 7.49 -5.82 6.16
N PRO A 245 7.25 -6.61 7.23
CA PRO A 245 7.99 -6.48 8.48
C PRO A 245 9.52 -6.58 8.34
N SER A 246 10.00 -7.34 7.34
CA SER A 246 11.42 -7.49 7.03
C SER A 246 12.13 -6.17 6.72
N TYR A 247 11.43 -5.19 6.16
CA TYR A 247 12.00 -3.90 5.76
C TYR A 247 11.82 -2.80 6.82
N ARG A 248 11.06 -3.04 7.91
CA ARG A 248 10.79 -2.04 8.94
C ARG A 248 12.07 -1.40 9.53
N LYS A 249 13.14 -2.19 9.68
CA LYS A 249 14.44 -1.73 10.20
C LYS A 249 15.18 -0.73 9.27
N HIS A 250 14.82 -0.65 7.99
CA HIS A 250 15.46 0.23 7.02
C HIS A 250 14.77 1.61 6.91
N TRP A 251 13.55 1.76 7.45
CA TRP A 251 12.85 3.03 7.55
C TRP A 251 13.39 3.87 8.71
N THR A 252 14.65 4.31 8.59
CA THR A 252 15.25 5.31 9.49
C THR A 252 14.58 6.68 9.30
N GLU A 253 14.75 7.59 10.26
CA GLU A 253 14.24 8.96 10.15
C GLU A 253 14.77 9.66 8.88
N GLU A 254 16.08 9.56 8.61
CA GLU A 254 16.69 10.10 7.39
C GLU A 254 16.05 9.55 6.10
N THR A 255 15.78 8.24 6.05
CA THR A 255 15.17 7.60 4.88
C THR A 255 13.73 8.06 4.67
N GLN A 256 13.01 8.35 5.76
CA GLN A 256 11.63 8.86 5.71
C GLN A 256 11.58 10.33 5.29
N LEU A 257 12.46 11.17 5.85
CA LEU A 257 12.62 12.57 5.44
C LEU A 257 13.06 12.71 3.98
N TYR A 258 13.82 11.75 3.45
CA TYR A 258 14.14 11.66 2.02
C TYR A 258 12.93 11.27 1.16
N ALA A 259 12.14 10.28 1.59
CA ALA A 259 11.06 9.71 0.79
C ALA A 259 9.77 10.54 0.79
N GLU A 260 9.42 11.15 1.92
CA GLU A 260 8.14 11.85 2.09
C GLU A 260 7.92 13.00 1.09
N PRO A 261 8.86 13.96 0.87
CA PRO A 261 8.66 15.05 -0.08
C PRO A 261 8.51 14.57 -1.54
N LEU A 262 9.17 13.46 -1.88
CA LEU A 262 9.06 12.84 -3.22
C LEU A 262 7.68 12.18 -3.40
N LEU A 263 7.19 11.47 -2.38
CA LEU A 263 5.84 10.88 -2.38
C LEU A 263 4.75 11.95 -2.43
N GLN A 264 4.91 13.05 -1.70
CA GLN A 264 4.03 14.21 -1.72
C GLN A 264 3.96 14.86 -3.12
N ARG A 265 5.09 14.98 -3.81
CA ARG A 265 5.13 15.45 -5.21
C ARG A 265 4.34 14.51 -6.13
N VAL A 266 4.61 13.21 -6.09
CA VAL A 266 3.94 12.20 -6.92
C VAL A 266 2.44 12.12 -6.62
N LEU A 267 2.04 12.18 -5.34
CA LEU A 267 0.62 12.22 -4.92
C LEU A 267 -0.16 13.39 -5.54
N SER A 268 0.52 14.47 -5.90
CA SER A 268 -0.09 15.65 -6.52
C SER A 268 -0.28 15.51 -8.04
N THR A 269 0.24 14.44 -8.67
CA THR A 269 0.30 14.27 -10.13
C THR A 269 -0.28 12.94 -10.65
N VAL A 270 -0.77 12.07 -9.76
CA VAL A 270 -1.30 10.72 -10.08
C VAL A 270 -2.81 10.70 -10.32
N ASP A 271 -3.30 9.70 -11.04
CA ASP A 271 -4.74 9.45 -11.23
C ASP A 271 -5.44 8.98 -9.94
N ALA A 272 -6.77 8.79 -9.97
CA ALA A 272 -7.53 8.39 -8.79
C ALA A 272 -7.17 7.00 -8.24
N ARG A 273 -6.85 6.06 -9.12
CA ARG A 273 -6.54 4.66 -8.78
C ARG A 273 -5.15 4.53 -8.18
N GLU A 274 -4.17 5.18 -8.80
CA GLU A 274 -2.80 5.29 -8.32
C GLU A 274 -2.74 6.09 -7.02
N PHE A 275 -3.50 7.19 -6.90
CA PHE A 275 -3.61 7.97 -5.67
C PHE A 275 -4.07 7.11 -4.50
N ALA A 276 -5.11 6.27 -4.67
CA ALA A 276 -5.58 5.38 -3.61
C ALA A 276 -4.50 4.38 -3.14
N GLN A 277 -3.65 3.91 -4.05
CA GLN A 277 -2.54 3.01 -3.71
C GLN A 277 -1.39 3.78 -3.03
N LEU A 278 -1.01 4.93 -3.56
CA LEU A 278 0.10 5.74 -3.07
C LEU A 278 -0.22 6.43 -1.73
N ALA A 279 -1.47 6.86 -1.52
CA ALA A 279 -1.95 7.38 -0.24
C ALA A 279 -1.89 6.28 0.83
N ARG A 280 -2.27 5.04 0.49
CA ARG A 280 -2.11 3.88 1.38
C ARG A 280 -0.64 3.64 1.73
N VAL A 281 0.26 3.64 0.74
CA VAL A 281 1.71 3.52 0.96
C VAL A 281 2.21 4.60 1.93
N THR A 282 1.89 5.86 1.64
CA THR A 282 2.36 7.02 2.42
C THR A 282 1.82 6.98 3.86
N ALA A 283 0.57 6.55 4.04
CA ALA A 283 -0.08 6.40 5.35
C ALA A 283 0.39 5.19 6.20
N HIS A 284 1.30 4.37 5.68
CA HIS A 284 1.95 3.29 6.44
C HIS A 284 3.45 3.54 6.65
N LEU A 285 3.98 4.67 6.18
CA LEU A 285 5.31 5.14 6.60
C LEU A 285 5.27 5.51 8.10
N PRO A 286 6.26 5.13 8.92
CA PRO A 286 6.25 5.41 10.35
C PRO A 286 6.03 6.89 10.71
N ILE A 287 6.67 7.82 9.97
CA ILE A 287 6.58 9.28 10.14
C ILE A 287 5.15 9.81 10.06
N ASN A 288 4.29 9.13 9.29
CA ASN A 288 2.86 9.42 9.15
C ASN A 288 2.03 8.56 10.10
N HIS A 289 2.21 7.25 10.06
CA HIS A 289 1.45 6.26 10.83
C HIS A 289 1.52 6.50 12.34
N ASP A 290 2.72 6.74 12.88
CA ASP A 290 2.94 6.89 14.32
C ASP A 290 2.41 8.24 14.84
N LYS A 291 2.08 9.18 13.93
CA LYS A 291 1.35 10.44 14.19
C LYS A 291 -0.13 10.36 13.77
N GLY A 292 -0.68 9.15 13.67
CA GLY A 292 -2.09 8.91 13.32
C GLY A 292 -2.49 9.37 11.91
N ASN A 293 -1.51 9.47 11.00
CA ASN A 293 -1.63 10.00 9.64
C ASN A 293 -2.04 11.48 9.52
N LEU A 294 -1.87 12.25 10.60
CA LEU A 294 -2.07 13.70 10.58
C LEU A 294 -1.15 14.44 9.60
N PRO A 295 0.18 14.16 9.49
CA PRO A 295 1.05 14.96 8.62
C PRO A 295 0.66 14.89 7.15
N LEU A 296 0.29 13.70 6.65
CA LEU A 296 -0.25 13.49 5.31
C LEU A 296 -1.54 14.29 5.06
N LEU A 297 -2.47 14.31 6.01
CA LEU A 297 -3.71 15.09 5.89
C LEU A 297 -3.42 16.59 5.87
N ASP A 298 -2.66 17.07 6.85
CA ASP A 298 -2.34 18.50 7.04
C ASP A 298 -1.55 19.07 5.85
N TRP A 299 -0.56 18.33 5.34
CA TRP A 299 0.13 18.69 4.10
C TRP A 299 -0.84 18.79 2.91
N TYR A 300 -1.72 17.80 2.74
CA TYR A 300 -2.61 17.76 1.58
C TYR A 300 -3.58 18.96 1.58
N VAL A 301 -4.23 19.26 2.70
CA VAL A 301 -5.22 20.36 2.80
C VAL A 301 -4.59 21.75 2.82
N LYS A 302 -3.32 21.88 3.19
CA LYS A 302 -2.54 23.13 3.04
C LYS A 302 -2.10 23.37 1.59
N THR A 303 -1.84 22.30 0.84
CA THR A 303 -1.36 22.36 -0.54
C THR A 303 -2.51 22.50 -1.55
N HIS A 304 -3.62 21.80 -1.31
CA HIS A 304 -4.71 21.61 -2.26
C HIS A 304 -6.04 22.16 -1.74
N ARG A 305 -6.82 22.83 -2.61
CA ARG A 305 -8.11 23.43 -2.22
C ARG A 305 -9.27 22.46 -2.45
N LEU A 306 -10.14 22.29 -1.45
CA LEU A 306 -11.31 21.41 -1.51
C LEU A 306 -12.48 21.93 -2.37
N SER A 307 -12.24 22.94 -3.21
CA SER A 307 -13.19 23.42 -4.23
C SER A 307 -13.28 22.50 -5.46
N ASP A 308 -12.25 21.68 -5.69
CA ASP A 308 -12.17 20.69 -6.77
C ASP A 308 -12.59 19.29 -6.26
N ASP A 309 -13.41 18.60 -7.05
CA ASP A 309 -13.90 17.25 -6.76
C ASP A 309 -12.77 16.24 -6.60
N ARG A 310 -11.67 16.43 -7.34
CA ARG A 310 -10.47 15.61 -7.26
C ARG A 310 -9.82 15.69 -5.88
N HIS A 311 -9.77 16.88 -5.29
CA HIS A 311 -9.18 17.10 -3.97
C HIS A 311 -10.11 16.67 -2.83
N VAL A 312 -11.43 16.76 -3.03
CA VAL A 312 -12.42 16.16 -2.11
C VAL A 312 -12.29 14.63 -2.07
N GLU A 313 -12.24 13.97 -3.23
CA GLU A 313 -12.00 12.52 -3.34
C GLU A 313 -10.70 12.13 -2.64
N ALA A 314 -9.61 12.87 -2.90
CA ALA A 314 -8.31 12.63 -2.31
C ALA A 314 -8.32 12.70 -0.77
N VAL A 315 -8.98 13.70 -0.18
CA VAL A 315 -9.13 13.78 1.30
C VAL A 315 -10.06 12.68 1.83
N ALA A 316 -11.11 12.30 1.10
CA ALA A 316 -11.96 11.16 1.44
C ALA A 316 -11.24 9.80 1.35
N ILE A 317 -10.15 9.71 0.58
CA ILE A 317 -9.22 8.57 0.53
C ILE A 317 -8.24 8.61 1.70
N ILE A 318 -7.54 9.74 1.92
CA ILE A 318 -6.59 9.92 3.04
C ILE A 318 -7.28 9.67 4.39
N GLY A 319 -8.50 10.21 4.55
CA GLY A 319 -9.30 10.09 5.78
C GLY A 319 -9.58 8.66 6.24
N ARG A 320 -9.44 7.65 5.36
CA ARG A 320 -9.60 6.23 5.73
C ARG A 320 -8.45 5.70 6.59
N PHE A 321 -7.31 6.41 6.61
CA PHE A 321 -6.11 6.05 7.37
C PHE A 321 -5.87 6.94 8.59
N VAL A 322 -6.62 8.04 8.74
CA VAL A 322 -6.48 8.97 9.87
C VAL A 322 -7.03 8.34 11.13
N ALA A 323 -6.22 8.29 12.19
CA ALA A 323 -6.61 7.68 13.45
C ALA A 323 -7.67 8.51 14.19
N SER A 324 -8.69 7.85 14.74
CA SER A 324 -9.81 8.52 15.44
C SER A 324 -9.42 9.21 16.76
N SER A 325 -8.20 9.00 17.25
CA SER A 325 -7.61 9.67 18.41
C SER A 325 -6.90 10.99 18.07
N VAL A 326 -6.77 11.34 16.80
CA VAL A 326 -6.17 12.59 16.35
C VAL A 326 -7.17 13.73 16.48
N GLU A 327 -6.72 14.88 16.98
CA GLU A 327 -7.48 16.13 16.90
C GLU A 327 -6.84 17.10 15.89
N TYR A 328 -7.68 17.70 15.04
CA TYR A 328 -7.31 18.63 13.97
C TYR A 328 -8.51 19.49 13.57
N ASP A 329 -8.29 20.78 13.31
CA ASP A 329 -9.33 21.66 12.80
C ASP A 329 -9.36 21.66 11.26
N LEU A 330 -10.23 20.84 10.68
CA LEU A 330 -10.49 20.81 9.24
C LEU A 330 -11.57 21.84 8.83
N TYR A 331 -12.25 22.51 9.76
CA TYR A 331 -13.36 23.42 9.45
C TYR A 331 -12.97 24.57 8.50
N PRO A 332 -11.82 25.27 8.66
CA PRO A 332 -11.43 26.34 7.75
C PRO A 332 -11.33 25.91 6.28
N ALA A 333 -10.88 24.66 6.02
CA ALA A 333 -10.81 24.14 4.65
C ALA A 333 -12.19 23.83 4.06
N LEU A 334 -13.15 23.40 4.89
CA LEU A 334 -14.54 23.18 4.48
C LEU A 334 -15.28 24.49 4.22
N GLU A 335 -15.08 25.47 5.09
CA GLU A 335 -15.65 26.82 4.96
C GLU A 335 -15.11 27.54 3.72
N ALA A 336 -13.79 27.51 3.49
CA ALA A 336 -13.16 28.07 2.29
C ALA A 336 -13.61 27.40 0.97
N ALA A 337 -14.02 26.13 1.02
CA ALA A 337 -14.62 25.41 -0.11
C ALA A 337 -16.15 25.61 -0.23
N GLY A 338 -16.77 26.32 0.72
CA GLY A 338 -18.23 26.52 0.78
C GLY A 338 -19.03 25.27 1.16
N ILE A 339 -18.38 24.18 1.60
CA ILE A 339 -19.02 22.90 1.92
C ILE A 339 -20.04 23.06 3.05
N THR A 340 -19.71 23.84 4.08
CA THR A 340 -20.60 24.10 5.23
C THR A 340 -21.70 25.14 4.95
N SER A 341 -21.73 25.74 3.75
CA SER A 341 -22.64 26.84 3.41
C SER A 341 -23.91 26.42 2.66
N ARG A 342 -24.03 25.14 2.28
CA ARG A 342 -25.14 24.60 1.48
C ARG A 342 -25.46 23.18 1.90
N ASP A 343 -26.71 22.77 1.69
CA ASP A 343 -27.10 21.38 1.88
C ASP A 343 -26.48 20.47 0.81
N ILE A 344 -26.11 19.26 1.21
CA ILE A 344 -25.56 18.27 0.29
C ILE A 344 -26.72 17.51 -0.35
N ASP A 345 -26.93 17.73 -1.65
CA ASP A 345 -27.74 16.85 -2.49
C ASP A 345 -27.19 15.42 -2.38
N ALA A 346 -27.96 14.48 -1.83
CA ALA A 346 -27.46 13.15 -1.51
C ALA A 346 -27.14 12.26 -2.73
N SER A 347 -27.51 12.68 -3.94
CA SER A 347 -27.61 11.83 -5.14
C SER A 347 -26.36 11.69 -6.03
N SER A 348 -25.25 12.37 -5.72
CA SER A 348 -24.03 12.36 -6.57
C SER A 348 -22.81 11.70 -5.91
N ASN A 349 -21.90 11.15 -6.73
CA ASN A 349 -20.62 10.61 -6.23
C ASN A 349 -19.78 11.67 -5.49
N ARG A 350 -19.74 12.90 -6.01
CA ARG A 350 -19.13 14.06 -5.34
C ARG A 350 -19.73 14.23 -3.95
N SER A 351 -21.04 14.19 -3.82
CA SER A 351 -21.76 14.35 -2.55
C SER A 351 -21.38 13.29 -1.52
N VAL A 352 -21.21 12.04 -1.96
CA VAL A 352 -20.75 10.93 -1.10
C VAL A 352 -19.35 11.22 -0.57
N ASP A 353 -18.43 11.74 -1.39
CA ASP A 353 -17.07 12.06 -0.94
C ASP A 353 -17.01 13.34 -0.09
N VAL A 354 -17.75 14.40 -0.43
CA VAL A 354 -17.89 15.58 0.44
C VAL A 354 -18.43 15.16 1.82
N ALA A 355 -19.45 14.30 1.87
CA ALA A 355 -19.96 13.78 3.13
C ALA A 355 -18.88 13.00 3.91
N LYS A 356 -18.06 12.16 3.25
CA LYS A 356 -16.94 11.45 3.92
C LYS A 356 -15.91 12.43 4.49
N VAL A 357 -15.62 13.54 3.80
CA VAL A 357 -14.76 14.60 4.33
C VAL A 357 -15.40 15.31 5.53
N VAL A 358 -16.71 15.57 5.50
CA VAL A 358 -17.46 16.11 6.66
C VAL A 358 -17.41 15.14 7.85
N LEU A 359 -17.55 13.83 7.62
CA LEU A 359 -17.39 12.79 8.64
C LEU A 359 -15.97 12.72 9.21
N LEU A 360 -14.94 12.82 8.35
CA LEU A 360 -13.55 12.93 8.78
C LEU A 360 -13.37 14.14 9.72
N ALA A 361 -13.80 15.33 9.27
CA ALA A 361 -13.76 16.56 10.07
C ALA A 361 -14.48 16.37 11.41
N SER A 362 -15.67 15.74 11.41
CA SER A 362 -16.49 15.51 12.59
C SER A 362 -15.85 14.59 13.63
N ARG A 363 -15.01 13.65 13.19
CA ARG A 363 -14.25 12.72 14.05
C ARG A 363 -13.05 13.38 14.68
N ILE A 364 -12.24 14.06 13.86
CA ILE A 364 -10.98 14.69 14.30
C ILE A 364 -11.18 16.11 14.85
N ALA A 365 -12.38 16.69 14.77
CA ALA A 365 -12.66 18.04 15.25
C ALA A 365 -12.13 18.30 16.66
N THR A 366 -11.38 19.39 16.84
CA THR A 366 -11.16 20.00 18.16
C THR A 366 -12.50 20.43 18.78
N ALA A 367 -12.51 20.78 20.06
CA ALA A 367 -13.75 21.26 20.72
C ALA A 367 -14.36 22.47 19.99
N GLU A 368 -13.54 23.43 19.55
CA GLU A 368 -13.96 24.62 18.79
C GLU A 368 -14.46 24.27 17.38
N ALA A 369 -13.80 23.36 16.68
CA ALA A 369 -14.24 22.90 15.36
C ALA A 369 -15.58 22.15 15.47
N ALA A 370 -15.78 21.38 16.55
CA ALA A 370 -17.02 20.66 16.81
C ALA A 370 -18.20 21.62 17.05
N GLU A 371 -17.99 22.76 17.71
CA GLU A 371 -19.02 23.81 17.86
C GLU A 371 -19.51 24.34 16.52
N LYS A 372 -18.58 24.59 15.58
CA LYS A 372 -18.91 25.13 14.24
C LYS A 372 -19.54 24.08 13.33
N LEU A 373 -19.12 22.81 13.43
CA LEU A 373 -19.64 21.70 12.62
C LEU A 373 -21.00 21.20 13.09
N TYR A 374 -21.31 21.28 14.39
CA TYR A 374 -22.50 20.69 14.97
C TYR A 374 -23.82 21.19 14.34
N PRO A 375 -24.08 22.51 14.19
CA PRO A 375 -25.32 23.00 13.58
C PRO A 375 -25.51 22.53 12.14
N TYR A 376 -24.43 22.53 11.35
CA TYR A 376 -24.44 22.10 9.95
C TYR A 376 -24.77 20.61 9.81
N VAL A 377 -24.01 19.73 10.49
CA VAL A 377 -24.21 18.27 10.40
C VAL A 377 -25.56 17.86 10.97
N TYR A 378 -25.99 18.48 12.08
CA TYR A 378 -27.29 18.20 12.68
C TYR A 378 -28.44 18.66 11.76
N GLY A 379 -28.33 19.82 11.12
CA GLY A 379 -29.28 20.30 10.12
C GLY A 379 -29.47 19.34 8.95
N GLN A 380 -28.37 18.79 8.40
CA GLN A 380 -28.44 17.75 7.36
C GLN A 380 -29.23 16.52 7.83
N VAL A 381 -28.93 16.03 9.05
CA VAL A 381 -29.60 14.84 9.61
C VAL A 381 -31.09 15.09 9.88
N VAL A 382 -31.47 16.27 10.38
CA VAL A 382 -32.89 16.65 10.53
C VAL A 382 -33.61 16.66 9.18
N SER A 383 -32.99 17.29 8.16
CA SER A 383 -33.53 17.35 6.80
C SER A 383 -33.74 15.94 6.22
N MET A 384 -32.73 15.08 6.27
CA MET A 384 -32.79 13.69 5.78
C MET A 384 -33.79 12.81 6.55
N MET A 385 -34.05 13.08 7.83
CA MET A 385 -35.06 12.35 8.60
C MET A 385 -36.50 12.81 8.35
N SER A 386 -36.70 14.03 7.83
CA SER A 386 -38.04 14.58 7.58
C SER A 386 -38.83 13.77 6.54
N ASP A 387 -38.16 13.30 5.48
CA ASP A 387 -38.66 12.26 4.57
C ASP A 387 -37.60 11.17 4.36
N MET A 388 -37.39 10.35 5.40
CA MET A 388 -36.46 9.22 5.33
C MET A 388 -36.88 8.17 4.26
N ARG A 389 -38.17 8.08 3.90
CA ARG A 389 -38.63 7.11 2.88
C ARG A 389 -38.28 7.56 1.46
N GLY A 390 -38.42 8.85 1.15
CA GLY A 390 -37.93 9.42 -0.11
C GLY A 390 -36.39 9.51 -0.17
N THR A 391 -35.76 9.78 0.97
CA THR A 391 -34.30 9.98 1.05
C THR A 391 -33.49 8.70 0.85
N LEU A 392 -33.96 7.54 1.35
CA LEU A 392 -33.25 6.25 1.28
C LEU A 392 -33.32 5.57 -0.10
N THR A 393 -32.79 6.22 -1.13
CA THR A 393 -32.56 5.61 -2.43
C THR A 393 -31.23 4.85 -2.46
N ALA A 394 -31.05 3.94 -3.43
CA ALA A 394 -29.79 3.21 -3.61
C ALA A 394 -28.56 4.12 -3.83
N ALA A 395 -28.74 5.31 -4.41
CA ALA A 395 -27.69 6.31 -4.58
C ALA A 395 -27.30 7.00 -3.26
N ASN A 396 -28.27 7.20 -2.36
CA ASN A 396 -28.14 8.06 -1.19
C ASN A 396 -27.71 7.32 0.08
N LEU A 397 -27.80 5.98 0.13
CA LEU A 397 -27.58 5.18 1.36
C LEU A 397 -26.27 5.54 2.07
N ILE A 398 -25.16 5.59 1.33
CA ILE A 398 -23.85 5.91 1.90
C ILE A 398 -23.86 7.34 2.46
N THR A 399 -24.40 8.32 1.74
CA THR A 399 -24.48 9.72 2.20
C THR A 399 -25.24 9.84 3.52
N VAL A 400 -26.40 9.18 3.64
CA VAL A 400 -27.22 9.18 4.87
C VAL A 400 -26.48 8.50 6.02
N GLU A 401 -25.86 7.33 5.77
CA GLU A 401 -25.04 6.62 6.75
C GLU A 401 -23.88 7.50 7.27
N VAL A 402 -23.16 8.15 6.35
CA VAL A 402 -22.04 9.05 6.64
C VAL A 402 -22.47 10.21 7.54
N PHE A 403 -23.59 10.88 7.24
CA PHE A 403 -24.10 11.99 8.05
C PHE A 403 -24.59 11.55 9.43
N LEU A 404 -25.22 10.38 9.54
CA LEU A 404 -25.59 9.79 10.83
C LEU A 404 -24.34 9.46 11.68
N PHE A 405 -23.28 8.93 11.08
CA PHE A 405 -21.99 8.77 11.77
C PHE A 405 -21.36 10.09 12.18
N ALA A 406 -21.46 11.14 11.35
CA ALA A 406 -20.91 12.46 11.65
C ALA A 406 -21.63 13.10 12.83
N ALA A 407 -22.96 13.02 12.87
CA ALA A 407 -23.78 13.46 14.00
C ALA A 407 -23.44 12.69 15.28
N VAL A 408 -23.24 11.36 15.22
CA VAL A 408 -22.81 10.58 16.40
C VAL A 408 -21.41 10.98 16.88
N ALA A 409 -20.47 11.28 15.97
CA ALA A 409 -19.12 11.74 16.32
C ALA A 409 -19.16 13.10 17.05
N LEU A 410 -19.88 14.08 16.48
CA LEU A 410 -20.03 15.41 17.08
C LEU A 410 -20.83 15.36 18.38
N ALA A 411 -21.90 14.56 18.46
CA ALA A 411 -22.69 14.39 19.68
C ALA A 411 -21.90 13.79 20.85
N ARG A 412 -20.86 13.01 20.59
CA ARG A 412 -19.93 12.51 21.63
C ARG A 412 -19.00 13.62 22.15
N LYS A 413 -18.65 14.61 21.32
CA LYS A 413 -17.88 15.81 21.70
C LYS A 413 -18.77 16.92 22.30
N ARG A 414 -20.04 17.00 21.91
CA ARG A 414 -21.08 17.96 22.34
C ARG A 414 -22.25 17.26 23.02
N SER A 415 -21.96 16.61 24.15
CA SER A 415 -22.91 15.73 24.83
C SER A 415 -24.11 16.47 25.45
N ALA A 416 -23.91 17.70 25.93
CA ALA A 416 -24.98 18.53 26.50
C ALA A 416 -25.99 18.94 25.41
N GLU A 417 -25.51 19.47 24.29
CA GLU A 417 -26.34 19.87 23.14
C GLU A 417 -27.03 18.63 22.53
N ALA A 418 -26.32 17.52 22.38
CA ALA A 418 -26.90 16.27 21.91
C ALA A 418 -28.02 15.75 22.80
N LEU A 419 -27.90 15.87 24.13
CA LEU A 419 -28.98 15.50 25.05
C LEU A 419 -30.17 16.45 25.00
N GLN A 420 -29.96 17.75 24.75
CA GLN A 420 -31.06 18.68 24.50
C GLN A 420 -31.80 18.30 23.22
N GLN A 421 -31.07 18.09 22.12
CA GLN A 421 -31.63 17.72 20.82
C GLN A 421 -32.33 16.34 20.83
N LEU A 422 -31.78 15.33 21.51
CA LEU A 422 -32.44 14.02 21.69
C LEU A 422 -33.72 14.10 22.53
N ASN A 423 -33.90 15.17 23.32
CA ASN A 423 -35.11 15.40 24.08
C ASN A 423 -36.14 16.31 23.37
N ASP A 424 -35.75 17.00 22.30
CA ASP A 424 -36.67 17.79 21.49
C ASP A 424 -37.79 16.92 20.90
N THR A 425 -39.01 17.43 20.95
CA THR A 425 -40.21 16.67 20.54
C THR A 425 -40.31 16.52 19.03
N SER A 426 -39.86 17.52 18.25
CA SER A 426 -39.87 17.48 16.80
C SER A 426 -38.78 16.53 16.28
N PHE A 427 -37.57 16.61 16.82
CA PHE A 427 -36.48 15.70 16.49
C PHE A 427 -36.83 14.25 16.82
N ASN A 428 -37.36 13.99 18.03
CA ASN A 428 -37.71 12.64 18.43
C ASN A 428 -38.85 12.04 17.58
N ALA A 429 -39.81 12.86 17.14
CA ALA A 429 -40.84 12.42 16.19
C ALA A 429 -40.22 12.05 14.82
N SER A 430 -39.35 12.89 14.27
CA SER A 430 -38.61 12.62 13.02
C SER A 430 -37.72 11.38 13.14
N ALA A 431 -36.98 11.22 14.24
CA ALA A 431 -36.13 10.06 14.50
C ALA A 431 -36.96 8.76 14.60
N THR A 432 -38.14 8.82 15.24
CA THR A 432 -39.06 7.66 15.32
C THR A 432 -39.60 7.27 13.95
N ALA A 433 -40.04 8.24 13.15
CA ALA A 433 -40.50 8.01 11.78
C ALA A 433 -39.37 7.46 10.88
N ALA A 434 -38.17 8.04 10.98
CA ALA A 434 -36.98 7.60 10.26
C ALA A 434 -36.55 6.18 10.64
N ALA A 435 -36.56 5.83 11.94
CA ALA A 435 -36.26 4.49 12.42
C ALA A 435 -37.24 3.45 11.88
N GLN A 436 -38.54 3.77 11.86
CA GLN A 436 -39.57 2.90 11.27
C GLN A 436 -39.37 2.73 9.76
N ALA A 437 -39.12 3.82 9.01
CA ALA A 437 -38.86 3.77 7.58
C ALA A 437 -37.61 2.94 7.24
N ALA A 438 -36.51 3.16 7.94
CA ALA A 438 -35.27 2.41 7.79
C ALA A 438 -35.44 0.93 8.17
N ALA A 439 -36.18 0.63 9.24
CA ALA A 439 -36.45 -0.75 9.67
C ALA A 439 -37.32 -1.52 8.67
N ASP A 440 -38.33 -0.89 8.06
CA ASP A 440 -39.17 -1.52 7.04
C ASP A 440 -38.42 -1.74 5.73
N MET A 441 -37.64 -0.74 5.28
CA MET A 441 -36.86 -0.91 4.06
C MET A 441 -35.71 -1.91 4.24
N TYR A 442 -35.08 -1.95 5.41
CA TYR A 442 -34.10 -2.99 5.76
C TYR A 442 -34.71 -4.40 5.68
N LYS A 443 -35.94 -4.63 6.17
CA LYS A 443 -36.63 -5.93 6.02
C LYS A 443 -36.83 -6.30 4.55
N GLN A 444 -37.26 -5.35 3.72
CA GLN A 444 -37.51 -5.57 2.28
C GLN A 444 -36.22 -5.89 1.53
N VAL A 445 -35.16 -5.08 1.72
CA VAL A 445 -33.85 -5.28 1.08
C VAL A 445 -33.20 -6.59 1.55
N VAL A 446 -33.22 -6.90 2.85
CA VAL A 446 -32.71 -8.19 3.35
C VAL A 446 -33.47 -9.39 2.77
N PHE A 447 -34.78 -9.28 2.55
CA PHE A 447 -35.55 -10.32 1.88
C PHE A 447 -35.15 -10.47 0.41
N ALA A 448 -35.06 -9.36 -0.34
CA ALA A 448 -34.64 -9.35 -1.73
C ALA A 448 -33.22 -9.91 -1.93
N VAL A 449 -32.24 -9.43 -1.15
CA VAL A 449 -30.85 -9.89 -1.19
C VAL A 449 -30.72 -11.35 -0.77
N LYS A 450 -31.50 -11.84 0.21
CA LYS A 450 -31.54 -13.28 0.52
C LYS A 450 -32.09 -14.13 -0.62
N LYS A 451 -33.08 -13.64 -1.36
CA LYS A 451 -33.62 -14.32 -2.55
C LYS A 451 -32.58 -14.34 -3.66
N ALA A 452 -31.93 -13.21 -3.96
CA ALA A 452 -30.84 -13.12 -4.93
C ALA A 452 -29.62 -14.00 -4.54
N ALA A 453 -29.32 -14.13 -3.25
CA ALA A 453 -28.26 -15.02 -2.78
C ALA A 453 -28.61 -16.51 -2.93
N GLN A 454 -29.90 -16.86 -2.86
CA GLN A 454 -30.38 -18.22 -3.14
C GLN A 454 -30.31 -18.56 -4.64
N SER A 455 -30.54 -17.59 -5.54
CA SER A 455 -30.35 -17.75 -6.99
C SER A 455 -28.90 -17.59 -7.46
N LYS A 456 -27.97 -17.17 -6.57
CA LYS A 456 -26.57 -16.80 -6.87
C LYS A 456 -26.41 -15.54 -7.74
N GLU A 457 -27.39 -14.66 -7.67
CA GLU A 457 -27.42 -13.37 -8.39
C GLU A 457 -26.96 -12.21 -7.51
N ALA A 458 -26.88 -12.39 -6.18
CA ALA A 458 -26.48 -11.33 -5.25
C ALA A 458 -24.98 -11.01 -5.31
N ASP A 459 -24.64 -9.72 -5.23
CA ASP A 459 -23.28 -9.22 -5.38
C ASP A 459 -22.71 -8.50 -4.13
N ALA A 460 -21.60 -7.78 -4.29
CA ALA A 460 -20.98 -7.00 -3.22
C ALA A 460 -21.72 -5.68 -2.93
N ALA A 461 -22.41 -5.08 -3.90
CA ALA A 461 -23.21 -3.87 -3.71
C ALA A 461 -24.46 -4.17 -2.86
N ASP A 462 -25.11 -5.32 -3.09
CA ASP A 462 -26.18 -5.85 -2.24
C ASP A 462 -25.76 -5.96 -0.76
N ALA A 463 -24.57 -6.53 -0.52
CA ALA A 463 -24.02 -6.69 0.82
C ALA A 463 -23.72 -5.34 1.49
N ASN A 464 -23.24 -4.36 0.71
CA ASN A 464 -22.99 -3.00 1.18
C ASN A 464 -24.30 -2.26 1.49
N ALA A 465 -25.33 -2.39 0.66
CA ALA A 465 -26.65 -1.79 0.87
C ALA A 465 -27.31 -2.34 2.15
N VAL A 466 -27.24 -3.66 2.38
CA VAL A 466 -27.71 -4.29 3.63
C VAL A 466 -26.95 -3.79 4.85
N ALA A 467 -25.62 -3.67 4.76
CA ALA A 467 -24.79 -3.15 5.86
C ALA A 467 -25.11 -1.68 6.18
N SER A 468 -25.21 -0.85 5.14
CA SER A 468 -25.55 0.58 5.24
C SER A 468 -26.93 0.79 5.89
N LEU A 469 -27.95 0.07 5.41
CA LEU A 469 -29.29 0.12 5.99
C LEU A 469 -29.35 -0.38 7.43
N ASN A 470 -28.57 -1.42 7.78
CA ASN A 470 -28.47 -1.85 9.17
C ASN A 470 -27.86 -0.75 10.06
N ASN A 471 -26.86 -0.03 9.57
CA ASN A 471 -26.21 1.07 10.32
C ASN A 471 -27.15 2.27 10.48
N ILE A 472 -27.79 2.72 9.39
CA ILE A 472 -28.80 3.79 9.39
C ILE A 472 -29.92 3.46 10.37
N LYS A 473 -30.48 2.24 10.28
CA LYS A 473 -31.50 1.73 11.20
C LYS A 473 -31.01 1.75 12.66
N THR A 474 -29.82 1.23 12.93
CA THR A 474 -29.28 1.14 14.31
C THR A 474 -29.08 2.53 14.94
N ILE A 475 -28.62 3.52 14.16
CA ILE A 475 -28.41 4.88 14.65
C ILE A 475 -29.75 5.60 14.86
N THR A 476 -30.69 5.49 13.92
CA THR A 476 -32.03 6.11 14.05
C THR A 476 -32.86 5.46 15.17
N GLU A 477 -32.80 4.13 15.36
CA GLU A 477 -33.38 3.43 16.52
C GLU A 477 -32.79 3.92 17.86
N ALA A 478 -31.49 4.26 17.90
CA ALA A 478 -30.88 4.85 19.09
C ALA A 478 -31.40 6.28 19.35
N PHE A 479 -31.48 7.12 18.31
CA PHE A 479 -32.00 8.48 18.42
C PHE A 479 -33.47 8.51 18.86
N ALA A 480 -34.33 7.65 18.31
CA ALA A 480 -35.73 7.48 18.73
C ALA A 480 -35.85 6.96 20.18
N ALA A 481 -34.86 6.20 20.66
CA ALA A 481 -34.71 5.81 22.07
C ALA A 481 -34.01 6.87 22.92
N LYS A 482 -33.91 8.12 22.44
CA LYS A 482 -33.31 9.29 23.10
C LYS A 482 -31.87 9.08 23.59
N ARG A 483 -31.07 8.31 22.85
CA ARG A 483 -29.69 7.98 23.21
C ARG A 483 -28.76 7.92 22.00
N LEU A 484 -27.46 7.97 22.26
CA LEU A 484 -26.45 7.66 21.24
C LEU A 484 -26.25 6.14 21.12
N PRO A 485 -25.76 5.63 19.97
CA PRO A 485 -25.40 4.24 19.81
C PRO A 485 -24.33 3.80 20.82
N LEU A 486 -24.64 2.77 21.60
CA LEU A 486 -23.80 2.24 22.68
C LEU A 486 -22.68 1.31 22.20
N GLY A 487 -22.78 0.77 20.97
CA GLY A 487 -21.78 -0.12 20.37
C GLY A 487 -20.90 0.59 19.35
N GLU A 488 -19.77 -0.01 19.03
CA GLU A 488 -18.96 0.36 17.86
C GLU A 488 -19.67 -0.13 16.59
N ILE A 489 -20.15 0.81 15.77
CA ILE A 489 -20.72 0.53 14.45
C ILE A 489 -19.63 0.80 13.41
N LYS A 490 -19.45 -0.12 12.46
CA LYS A 490 -18.45 -0.01 11.38
C LYS A 490 -19.13 0.33 10.07
N GLU A 491 -18.54 1.27 9.34
CA GLU A 491 -19.06 1.82 8.09
C GLU A 491 -19.15 0.76 7.00
N SER A 492 -20.22 0.80 6.20
CA SER A 492 -20.46 -0.16 5.12
C SER A 492 -19.31 -0.19 4.10
N TRP A 493 -18.76 0.96 3.71
CA TRP A 493 -17.72 1.10 2.68
C TRP A 493 -16.29 0.80 3.16
N MET A 494 -16.06 0.54 4.45
CA MET A 494 -14.71 0.29 5.00
C MET A 494 -14.28 -1.20 4.97
N ARG A 495 -15.20 -2.13 4.68
CA ARG A 495 -14.88 -3.57 4.60
C ARG A 495 -14.58 -3.99 3.16
N ALA A 496 -13.51 -4.77 2.98
CA ALA A 496 -13.18 -5.38 1.69
C ALA A 496 -14.30 -6.32 1.19
N THR A 497 -15.03 -6.96 2.10
CA THR A 497 -16.28 -7.67 1.83
C THR A 497 -17.23 -7.55 3.03
N ASN A 498 -18.43 -7.02 2.81
CA ASN A 498 -19.56 -7.28 3.71
C ASN A 498 -20.12 -8.68 3.42
N SER A 499 -20.52 -9.42 4.45
CA SER A 499 -21.08 -10.75 4.27
C SER A 499 -22.60 -10.69 4.07
N ILE A 500 -23.07 -11.33 3.00
CA ILE A 500 -24.51 -11.49 2.77
C ILE A 500 -25.10 -12.37 3.89
N PRO A 501 -26.21 -11.98 4.53
CA PRO A 501 -26.84 -12.78 5.58
C PRO A 501 -27.26 -14.17 5.07
N VAL A 502 -26.55 -15.22 5.52
CA VAL A 502 -26.76 -16.60 5.07
C VAL A 502 -28.22 -17.00 5.25
N ALA A 503 -28.87 -17.37 4.15
CA ALA A 503 -30.16 -18.03 4.20
C ALA A 503 -29.99 -19.40 4.89
N LYS A 504 -30.55 -19.55 6.10
CA LYS A 504 -30.69 -20.87 6.72
C LYS A 504 -31.56 -21.72 5.79
N ARG A 505 -30.93 -22.65 5.07
CA ARG A 505 -31.59 -23.65 4.26
C ARG A 505 -32.30 -24.59 5.23
N ASN A 506 -33.62 -24.45 5.39
CA ASN A 506 -34.42 -25.42 6.14
C ASN A 506 -34.24 -26.77 5.46
N ARG A 507 -33.51 -27.68 6.12
CA ARG A 507 -33.30 -29.05 5.66
C ARG A 507 -34.48 -29.89 6.14
N GLU A 508 -35.66 -29.63 5.58
CA GLU A 508 -36.87 -30.45 5.75
C GLU A 508 -37.96 -30.00 4.75
N ASP A 509 -37.67 -30.12 3.45
CA ASP A 509 -38.72 -30.36 2.46
C ASP A 509 -39.19 -31.81 2.63
N SER A 510 -39.93 -32.04 3.72
CA SER A 510 -40.66 -33.28 3.96
C SER A 510 -41.67 -33.45 2.83
N HIS A 511 -41.48 -34.46 1.98
CA HIS A 511 -42.42 -34.79 0.91
C HIS A 511 -43.84 -34.90 1.48
N GLY A 512 -44.70 -33.97 1.09
CA GLY A 512 -46.11 -33.95 1.45
C GLY A 512 -46.88 -35.06 0.74
N THR A 513 -46.77 -36.29 1.25
CA THR A 513 -47.70 -37.36 0.90
C THR A 513 -49.06 -37.04 1.52
N MET A 514 -50.14 -37.16 0.73
CA MET A 514 -51.50 -36.78 1.13
C MET A 514 -51.99 -37.50 2.41
N PRO A 515 -52.91 -36.88 3.18
CA PRO A 515 -53.43 -37.46 4.41
C PRO A 515 -54.42 -38.62 4.13
N PRO A 516 -54.36 -39.73 4.87
CA PRO A 516 -55.44 -40.71 4.94
C PRO A 516 -56.48 -40.33 6.02
N VAL A 517 -57.67 -40.94 5.91
CA VAL A 517 -58.93 -40.55 6.56
C VAL A 517 -59.09 -41.08 8.00
N HIS A 518 -59.96 -40.43 8.79
CA HIS A 518 -60.39 -40.70 10.17
C HIS A 518 -60.37 -42.16 10.68
N GLY A 519 -59.97 -42.34 11.95
CA GLY A 519 -60.22 -43.58 12.69
C GLY A 519 -59.77 -43.62 14.17
N VAL A 520 -60.61 -43.11 15.10
CA VAL A 520 -60.90 -43.65 16.46
C VAL A 520 -59.75 -43.87 17.49
N GLN A 521 -59.89 -43.20 18.66
CA GLN A 521 -59.32 -43.52 20.01
C GLN A 521 -57.77 -43.48 20.19
N SER A 522 -57.20 -43.34 21.41
CA SER A 522 -57.62 -42.61 22.63
C SER A 522 -56.44 -42.48 23.62
N LEU A 523 -56.66 -41.76 24.72
CA LEU A 523 -55.92 -41.80 26.00
C LEU A 523 -54.62 -40.99 26.16
N SER A 524 -54.77 -39.94 26.95
CA SER A 524 -53.76 -39.24 27.73
C SER A 524 -53.20 -40.05 28.90
N ARG A 525 -51.89 -39.93 29.20
CA ARG A 525 -51.40 -39.37 30.49
C ARG A 525 -49.86 -39.25 30.60
N ALA A 526 -49.45 -38.23 31.36
CA ALA A 526 -48.29 -38.11 32.26
C ALA A 526 -47.16 -39.18 32.18
N ALA A 527 -45.88 -38.81 32.27
CA ALA A 527 -45.35 -38.19 33.49
C ALA A 527 -43.98 -37.50 33.40
N LYS A 528 -43.77 -36.63 34.40
CA LYS A 528 -42.58 -35.87 34.79
C LYS A 528 -41.24 -36.63 34.87
N LYS A 529 -40.17 -35.85 34.63
CA LYS A 529 -38.86 -35.85 35.32
C LYS A 529 -37.98 -37.11 35.24
N ARG A 530 -36.79 -36.97 34.66
CA ARG A 530 -35.53 -36.68 35.39
C ARG A 530 -34.33 -36.56 34.44
N SER A 531 -33.56 -35.48 34.57
CA SER A 531 -32.13 -35.53 34.27
C SER A 531 -31.41 -36.26 35.40
N PRO A 532 -30.36 -37.03 35.10
CA PRO A 532 -29.14 -36.89 35.88
C PRO A 532 -27.90 -36.72 35.00
N SER A 533 -26.87 -36.16 35.61
CA SER A 533 -25.60 -35.80 35.01
C SER A 533 -24.54 -36.91 35.05
N GLN A 534 -23.52 -36.72 34.22
CA GLN A 534 -22.10 -36.99 34.49
C GLN A 534 -21.48 -38.38 34.23
N LYS A 535 -20.23 -38.28 33.73
CA LYS A 535 -19.09 -39.21 33.73
C LYS A 535 -19.08 -40.37 32.71
N ALA A 536 -18.13 -40.24 31.78
CA ALA A 536 -17.47 -41.37 31.12
C ALA A 536 -16.60 -42.17 32.13
N PRO A 537 -16.21 -43.40 31.78
CA PRO A 537 -14.77 -43.65 31.71
C PRO A 537 -14.28 -44.56 30.56
N ASP A 538 -13.02 -44.34 30.21
CA ASP A 538 -11.97 -45.26 29.74
C ASP A 538 -12.12 -46.26 28.56
N ARG A 539 -11.25 -46.00 27.56
CA ARG A 539 -10.27 -46.92 26.94
C ARG A 539 -10.66 -48.36 26.54
N LYS A 540 -10.46 -48.65 25.24
CA LYS A 540 -9.53 -49.73 24.82
C LYS A 540 -8.95 -49.53 23.41
N ARG A 541 -7.63 -49.76 23.30
CA ARG A 541 -6.86 -50.07 22.07
C ARG A 541 -7.32 -51.43 21.50
N ALA A 542 -7.01 -51.88 20.28
CA ALA A 542 -6.50 -51.30 19.02
C ALA A 542 -6.48 -52.43 17.97
N ARG A 543 -6.43 -52.14 16.66
CA ARG A 543 -5.60 -52.87 15.69
C ARG A 543 -5.55 -52.19 14.32
N ASP A 544 -4.38 -52.25 13.71
CA ASP A 544 -4.10 -52.04 12.28
C ASP A 544 -4.85 -53.10 11.43
N ASP A 545 -5.10 -52.91 10.12
CA ASP A 545 -4.05 -53.16 9.13
C ASP A 545 -4.35 -52.67 7.69
N HIS A 546 -3.25 -52.36 6.98
CA HIS A 546 -2.98 -52.60 5.54
C HIS A 546 -3.60 -51.77 4.39
N LYS A 547 -2.67 -51.12 3.65
CA LYS A 547 -2.48 -51.13 2.16
C LYS A 547 -3.54 -50.45 1.24
N SER A 548 -3.22 -49.85 0.09
CA SER A 548 -1.92 -49.51 -0.55
C SER A 548 -2.09 -48.50 -1.72
N HIS A 549 -1.01 -47.80 -2.05
CA HIS A 549 -0.63 -47.13 -3.31
C HIS A 549 -1.62 -46.82 -4.45
N ASN A 550 -1.48 -45.58 -4.95
CA ASN A 550 -1.52 -45.11 -6.35
C ASN A 550 -1.60 -46.16 -7.48
N SER A 551 -2.41 -45.86 -8.49
CA SER A 551 -1.93 -45.80 -9.89
C SER A 551 -2.79 -44.87 -10.76
N ASP A 552 -2.21 -44.43 -11.88
CA ASP A 552 -2.70 -43.39 -12.78
C ASP A 552 -3.70 -43.87 -13.87
N ARG A 553 -4.46 -42.89 -14.40
CA ARG A 553 -4.96 -42.76 -15.80
C ARG A 553 -5.51 -43.99 -16.56
N LEU A 554 -6.76 -43.88 -17.05
CA LEU A 554 -7.04 -43.61 -18.48
C LEU A 554 -8.55 -43.56 -18.84
N SER A 555 -8.92 -42.52 -19.60
CA SER A 555 -9.88 -42.50 -20.74
C SER A 555 -11.24 -43.20 -20.70
N ARG A 556 -12.30 -42.41 -20.95
CA ARG A 556 -13.23 -42.69 -22.07
C ARG A 556 -13.92 -41.43 -22.63
N ARG A 557 -13.95 -41.34 -23.97
CA ARG A 557 -14.71 -40.37 -24.79
C ARG A 557 -16.21 -40.65 -24.76
N GLY A 558 -17.03 -39.63 -25.04
CA GLY A 558 -17.85 -39.67 -26.27
C GLY A 558 -19.35 -39.32 -26.22
N GLY A 559 -19.76 -38.35 -27.05
CA GLY A 559 -21.14 -38.13 -27.54
C GLY A 559 -22.02 -37.28 -26.62
N ARG A 560 -22.97 -36.46 -27.11
CA ARG A 560 -23.48 -36.10 -28.46
C ARG A 560 -23.89 -34.60 -28.39
N ARG A 561 -24.06 -33.83 -29.47
CA ARG A 561 -24.23 -34.14 -30.89
C ARG A 561 -23.64 -33.01 -31.74
#